data_AF-A0AAT9HCQ7-F1
#
_entry.id   AF-A0AAT9HCQ7-F1
#
_cell.length_a   1.000
_cell.length_b   1.000
_cell.length_c   1.000
_cell.angle_alpha   90.00
_cell.angle_beta   90.00
_cell.angle_gamma   90.00
#
_symmetry.space_group_name_H-M   'P 1'
#
loop_
_entity.id
_entity.type
_entity.pdbx_description
1 polymer ?
#
loop_
_entity_poly.entity_id
_entity_poly.type
_entity_poly.pdbx_seq_one_letter_code
_entity_poly.pdbx_strand_id
1 'polypeptide(L)'
;MTTKNLLDPGFELTLRPMRYPDFYERYRDAIKNTWHVEEVDLHSDVTDLAKLSPEEQHLIGRLVAFFATGDSIVANNLVLTLYKHINSPRRGCICPGSCSRRPCTSSSI
;
A
#
# COMPACT_ATOMS: atom_id res chain seq x y z
N MET A 1 -1.41 26.96 -16.96
CA MET A 1 -1.22 26.02 -15.83
C MET A 1 -1.35 24.61 -16.37
N THR A 2 -0.23 23.94 -16.64
CA THR A 2 -0.23 22.57 -17.18
C THR A 2 -0.72 21.63 -16.08
N THR A 3 -1.86 21.00 -16.29
CA THR A 3 -2.40 19.93 -15.45
C THR A 3 -1.41 18.77 -15.45
N LYS A 4 -0.58 18.67 -14.41
CA LYS A 4 0.37 17.56 -14.23
C LYS A 4 -0.42 16.28 -14.02
N ASN A 5 -0.59 15.49 -15.10
CA ASN A 5 -1.31 14.24 -15.06
C ASN A 5 -0.45 13.17 -14.35
N LEU A 6 -0.91 12.70 -13.20
CA LEU A 6 -0.23 11.67 -12.40
C LEU A 6 -0.23 10.29 -13.10
N LEU A 7 -1.18 10.07 -14.02
CA LEU A 7 -1.44 8.78 -14.67
C LEU A 7 -0.65 8.58 -15.97
N ASP A 8 0.11 9.59 -16.42
CA ASP A 8 1.06 9.48 -17.53
C ASP A 8 2.49 9.83 -17.05
N PRO A 9 3.07 9.00 -16.16
CA PRO A 9 4.48 9.12 -15.86
C PRO A 9 5.25 8.47 -17.00
N GLY A 10 5.80 9.29 -17.90
CA GLY A 10 6.85 8.80 -18.80
C GLY A 10 7.96 8.06 -18.04
N PHE A 11 8.83 7.33 -18.75
CA PHE A 11 9.88 6.50 -18.13
C PHE A 11 11.04 7.32 -17.54
N GLU A 12 10.79 8.03 -16.45
CA GLU A 12 11.78 8.79 -15.70
C GLU A 12 12.35 7.89 -14.60
N LEU A 13 13.52 7.30 -14.87
CA LEU A 13 14.18 6.31 -13.99
C LEU A 13 15.06 6.95 -12.90
N THR A 14 15.16 8.27 -12.87
CA THR A 14 16.03 9.03 -11.97
C THR A 14 15.26 9.51 -10.74
N LEU A 15 15.77 9.18 -9.54
CA LEU A 15 15.20 9.59 -8.25
C LEU A 15 15.29 11.11 -7.98
N ARG A 16 16.17 11.81 -8.70
CA ARG A 16 16.43 13.24 -8.54
C ARG A 16 16.63 13.88 -9.91
N PRO A 17 16.10 15.10 -10.15
CA PRO A 17 15.21 15.89 -9.28
C PRO A 17 13.79 15.30 -9.20
N MET A 18 13.12 15.42 -8.04
CA MET A 18 11.78 14.86 -7.85
C MET A 18 10.71 15.67 -8.60
N ARG A 19 9.91 14.99 -9.43
CA ARG A 19 8.81 15.58 -10.19
C ARG A 19 7.60 16.02 -9.35
N TYR A 20 7.38 15.33 -8.22
CA TYR A 20 6.24 15.55 -7.31
C TYR A 20 6.72 15.68 -5.85
N PRO A 21 7.26 16.84 -5.44
CA PRO A 21 7.76 17.04 -4.08
C PRO A 21 6.63 16.95 -3.03
N ASP A 22 5.44 17.46 -3.33
CA ASP A 22 4.31 17.43 -2.39
C ASP A 22 3.81 16.01 -2.11
N PHE A 23 3.86 15.12 -3.11
CA PHE A 23 3.55 13.70 -2.94
C PHE A 23 4.58 13.01 -2.06
N TYR A 24 5.84 13.40 -2.18
CA TYR A 24 6.92 12.87 -1.34
C TYR A 24 6.79 13.30 0.12
N GLU A 25 6.40 14.54 0.40
CA GLU A 25 6.13 14.97 1.79
C GLU A 25 4.97 14.18 2.40
N ARG A 26 3.88 13.94 1.64
CA ARG A 26 2.79 13.06 2.10
C ARG A 26 3.24 11.62 2.36
N TYR A 27 4.14 11.09 1.53
CA TYR A 27 4.75 9.79 1.78
C TYR A 27 5.60 9.77 3.06
N ARG A 28 6.35 10.84 3.33
CA ARG A 28 7.12 10.97 4.58
C ARG A 28 6.22 11.05 5.80
N ASP A 29 5.11 11.77 5.72
CA ASP A 29 4.13 11.82 6.80
C ASP A 29 3.46 10.46 7.04
N ALA A 30 3.20 9.70 5.97
CA ALA A 30 2.72 8.32 6.11
C ALA A 30 3.75 7.41 6.81
N ILE A 31 5.04 7.53 6.50
CA ILE A 31 6.09 6.76 7.20
C ILE A 31 6.11 7.08 8.70
N LYS A 32 5.98 8.36 9.08
CA LYS A 32 5.94 8.78 10.49
C LYS A 32 4.76 8.18 11.26
N ASN A 33 3.68 7.82 10.56
CA ASN A 33 2.48 7.22 11.13
C ASN A 33 2.53 5.68 11.16
N THR A 34 3.69 5.07 10.93
CA THR A 34 3.84 3.61 11.06
C THR A 34 3.87 3.26 12.53
N TRP A 35 2.98 2.36 12.94
CA TRP A 35 2.92 1.75 14.28
C TRP A 35 3.03 0.23 14.14
N HIS A 36 3.53 -0.42 15.18
CA HIS A 36 3.71 -1.86 15.26
C HIS A 36 2.66 -2.49 16.17
N VAL A 37 2.28 -3.75 15.91
CA VAL A 37 1.22 -4.44 16.68
C VAL A 37 1.65 -4.64 18.14
N GLU A 38 2.94 -4.82 18.38
CA GLU A 38 3.53 -4.97 19.70
C GLU A 38 3.45 -3.69 20.56
N GLU A 39 3.18 -2.53 19.95
CA GLU A 39 3.01 -1.26 20.65
C GLU A 39 1.62 -1.11 21.27
N VAL A 40 0.66 -1.98 20.91
CA VAL A 40 -0.70 -1.97 21.42
C VAL A 40 -0.89 -3.14 22.39
N ASP A 41 -1.01 -2.84 23.68
CA ASP A 41 -1.33 -3.84 24.70
C ASP A 41 -2.82 -4.17 24.70
N LEU A 42 -3.15 -5.44 24.40
CA LEU A 42 -4.53 -5.96 24.38
C LEU A 42 -4.83 -6.85 25.59
N HIS A 43 -3.89 -7.02 26.54
CA HIS A 43 -4.06 -7.97 27.65
C HIS A 43 -5.23 -7.58 28.57
N SER A 44 -5.39 -6.29 28.87
CA SER A 44 -6.54 -5.79 29.65
C SER A 44 -7.86 -5.97 28.91
N ASP A 45 -7.87 -5.73 27.59
CA ASP A 45 -9.09 -5.78 26.78
C ASP A 45 -9.72 -7.17 26.73
N VAL A 46 -8.90 -8.23 26.75
CA VAL A 46 -9.39 -9.62 26.82
C VAL A 46 -10.17 -9.85 28.12
N THR A 47 -9.73 -9.26 29.24
CA THR A 47 -10.42 -9.42 30.53
C THR A 47 -11.74 -8.65 30.58
N ASP A 48 -11.82 -7.51 29.91
CA ASP A 48 -13.04 -6.70 29.84
C ASP A 48 -14.05 -7.27 28.84
N LEU A 49 -13.59 -7.85 27.74
CA LEU A 49 -14.43 -8.57 26.78
C LEU A 49 -15.20 -9.72 27.44
N ALA A 50 -14.57 -10.43 28.39
CA ALA A 50 -15.19 -11.53 29.13
C ALA A 50 -16.31 -11.08 30.10
N LYS A 51 -16.33 -9.80 30.49
CA LYS A 51 -17.35 -9.23 31.39
C LYS A 51 -18.61 -8.74 30.66
N LEU A 52 -18.55 -8.62 29.33
CA LEU A 52 -19.67 -8.14 28.51
C LEU A 52 -20.76 -9.20 28.34
N SER A 53 -21.96 -8.75 27.97
CA SER A 53 -23.07 -9.65 27.66
C SER A 53 -22.79 -10.50 26.40
N PRO A 54 -23.40 -11.70 26.28
CA PRO A 54 -23.17 -12.57 25.11
C PRO A 54 -23.59 -11.93 23.78
N GLU A 55 -24.55 -11.00 23.81
CA GLU A 55 -25.00 -10.25 22.63
C GLU A 55 -23.94 -9.25 22.15
N GLU A 56 -23.32 -8.52 23.09
CA GLU A 56 -22.24 -7.57 22.81
C GLU A 56 -20.98 -8.28 22.31
N GLN A 57 -20.64 -9.43 22.91
CA GLN A 57 -19.52 -10.25 22.44
C GLN A 57 -19.75 -10.74 21.00
N HIS A 58 -20.98 -11.15 20.65
CA HIS A 58 -21.32 -11.58 19.30
C HIS A 58 -21.22 -10.43 18.28
N LEU A 59 -21.62 -9.21 18.67
CA LEU A 59 -21.47 -8.01 17.83
C LEU A 59 -20.00 -7.68 17.58
N ILE A 60 -19.17 -7.65 18.63
CA ILE A 60 -17.74 -7.36 18.54
C ILE A 60 -17.04 -8.40 17.65
N GLY A 61 -17.36 -9.69 17.82
CA GLY A 61 -16.83 -10.76 16.97
C GLY A 61 -17.17 -10.57 15.48
N ARG A 62 -18.40 -10.13 15.16
CA ARG A 62 -18.79 -9.82 13.77
C ARG A 62 -18.05 -8.61 13.21
N LEU A 63 -17.81 -7.58 14.03
CA LEU A 63 -17.04 -6.41 13.60
C LEU A 63 -15.59 -6.78 13.31
N VAL A 64 -14.94 -7.55 14.19
CA VAL A 64 -13.56 -8.01 13.99
C VAL A 64 -13.45 -8.87 12.73
N ALA A 65 -14.38 -9.81 12.52
CA ALA A 65 -14.41 -10.65 11.32
C ALA A 65 -14.61 -9.82 10.02
N PHE A 66 -15.43 -8.78 10.09
CA PHE A 66 -15.64 -7.85 8.97
C PHE A 66 -14.37 -7.08 8.62
N PHE A 67 -13.66 -6.51 9.61
CA PHE A 67 -12.42 -5.78 9.37
C PHE A 67 -11.30 -6.69 8.86
N ALA A 68 -11.12 -7.87 9.46
CA ALA A 68 -10.12 -8.85 9.02
C ALA A 68 -10.27 -9.24 7.54
N THR A 69 -11.52 -9.37 7.07
CA THR A 69 -11.81 -9.72 5.67
C THR A 69 -11.75 -8.48 4.76
N GLY A 70 -12.26 -7.34 5.24
CA GLY A 70 -12.34 -6.09 4.49
C GLY A 70 -10.97 -5.57 4.07
N ASP A 71 -9.99 -5.61 4.97
CA ASP A 71 -8.63 -5.11 4.70
C ASP A 71 -7.96 -5.85 3.53
N SER A 72 -8.16 -7.17 3.45
CA SER A 72 -7.61 -8.00 2.37
C SER A 72 -8.23 -7.66 1.02
N ILE A 73 -9.54 -7.40 0.97
CA ILE A 73 -10.25 -7.05 -0.27
C ILE A 73 -9.81 -5.68 -0.78
N VAL A 74 -9.70 -4.69 0.12
CA VAL A 74 -9.27 -3.34 -0.23
C VAL A 74 -7.82 -3.34 -0.73
N ALA A 75 -6.93 -4.06 -0.06
CA ALA A 75 -5.53 -4.19 -0.48
C ALA A 75 -5.42 -4.82 -1.88
N ASN A 76 -6.17 -5.89 -2.16
CA ASN A 76 -6.18 -6.53 -3.46
C ASN A 76 -6.70 -5.60 -4.57
N ASN A 77 -7.77 -4.83 -4.30
CA ASN A 77 -8.29 -3.86 -5.25
C ASN A 77 -7.27 -2.75 -5.57
N LEU A 78 -6.59 -2.25 -4.54
CA LEU A 78 -5.54 -1.25 -4.68
C LEU A 78 -4.39 -1.75 -5.57
N VAL A 79 -3.94 -2.99 -5.35
CA VAL A 79 -2.87 -3.62 -6.14
C VAL A 79 -3.26 -3.76 -7.61
N LEU A 80 -4.46 -4.25 -7.88
CA LEU A 80 -4.89 -4.56 -9.25
C LEU A 80 -5.28 -3.33 -10.06
N THR A 81 -5.75 -2.27 -9.41
CA THR A 81 -6.27 -1.07 -10.09
C THR A 81 -5.22 0.04 -10.12
N LEU A 82 -4.63 0.41 -8.98
CA LEU A 82 -3.78 1.59 -8.90
C LEU A 82 -2.35 1.35 -9.39
N TYR A 83 -1.75 0.18 -9.12
CA TYR A 83 -0.38 -0.08 -9.57
C TYR A 83 -0.24 -0.25 -11.09
N LYS A 84 -1.32 -0.54 -11.82
CA LYS A 84 -1.30 -0.55 -13.29
C LYS A 84 -1.12 0.85 -13.88
N HIS A 85 -1.57 1.87 -13.18
CA HIS A 85 -1.57 3.25 -13.65
C HIS A 85 -0.48 4.11 -13.00
N ILE A 86 0.02 3.71 -11.83
CA ILE A 86 1.12 4.39 -11.15
C ILE A 86 2.45 3.70 -11.52
N ASN A 87 3.05 4.15 -12.62
CA ASN A 87 4.43 3.80 -12.97
C ASN A 87 5.38 4.74 -12.23
N SER A 88 6.03 4.25 -11.16
CA SER A 88 7.10 4.98 -10.46
C SER A 88 8.47 4.34 -10.75
N PRO A 89 9.54 5.14 -10.97
CA PRO A 89 10.91 4.68 -11.27
C PRO A 89 11.42 3.50 -10.43
N ARG A 90 10.99 3.42 -9.16
CA ARG A 90 11.54 2.47 -8.18
C ARG A 90 11.17 1.00 -8.45
N ARG A 91 10.16 0.72 -9.29
CA ARG A 91 9.77 -0.66 -9.63
C ARG A 91 10.48 -1.21 -10.88
N GLY A 92 11.20 -0.37 -11.64
CA GLY A 92 11.89 -0.77 -12.88
C GLY A 92 13.29 -1.36 -12.68
N CYS A 93 13.84 -1.38 -11.46
CA CYS A 93 15.16 -1.93 -11.18
C CYS A 93 15.13 -2.81 -9.93
N ILE A 94 14.46 -3.96 -10.03
CA ILE A 94 14.72 -5.14 -9.17
C ILE A 94 15.48 -6.17 -10.02
N CYS A 95 16.47 -5.71 -10.78
CA CYS A 95 17.51 -6.56 -11.36
C CYS A 95 18.83 -5.81 -11.19
N PRO A 96 19.77 -6.30 -10.37
CA PRO A 96 21.11 -5.75 -10.35
C PRO A 96 21.82 -6.20 -11.63
N GLY A 97 21.71 -5.39 -12.69
CA GLY A 97 22.40 -5.62 -13.94
C GLY A 97 21.50 -5.44 -15.15
N SER A 98 21.95 -4.63 -16.09
CA SER A 98 21.38 -4.40 -17.43
C SER A 98 20.10 -3.54 -17.51
N CYS A 99 20.24 -2.26 -17.20
CA CYS A 99 19.42 -1.22 -17.84
C CYS A 99 19.93 -1.01 -19.28
N SER A 100 19.76 -2.01 -20.15
CA SER A 100 20.04 -1.92 -21.58
C SER A 100 18.78 -2.25 -22.35
N ARG A 101 18.22 -1.21 -22.98
CA ARG A 101 17.09 -1.22 -23.91
C ARG A 101 17.08 -2.46 -24.80
N ARG A 102 16.18 -3.42 -24.56
CA ARG A 102 15.54 -4.19 -25.63
C ARG A 102 14.06 -4.41 -25.28
N PRO A 103 13.13 -4.21 -26.22
CA PRO A 103 11.74 -4.56 -26.02
C PRO A 103 11.63 -6.08 -25.97
N CYS A 104 10.95 -6.61 -24.94
CA CYS A 104 10.52 -8.01 -24.91
C CYS A 104 9.46 -8.20 -26.00
N THR A 105 9.88 -8.43 -27.24
CA THR A 105 9.00 -9.02 -28.26
C THR A 105 9.00 -10.52 -28.06
N SER A 106 7.81 -11.05 -27.80
CA SER A 106 7.45 -12.46 -27.90
C SER A 106 8.04 -13.11 -29.17
N SER A 107 8.81 -14.19 -29.02
CA SER A 107 8.84 -15.35 -29.94
C SER A 107 9.80 -16.41 -29.43
N SER A 108 9.21 -17.54 -29.01
CA SER A 108 9.56 -18.92 -29.35
C SER A 108 10.97 -19.48 -29.09
N ILE A 109 10.97 -20.55 -28.28
CA ILE A 109 11.96 -21.65 -28.16
C ILE A 109 13.27 -21.30 -27.47
#